data_AF-A0A072Q1T3-F1
#
_entry.id   AF-A0A072Q1T3-F1
#
_cell.length_a   1.000
_cell.length_b   1.000
_cell.length_c   1.000
_cell.angle_alpha   90.00
_cell.angle_beta   90.00
_cell.angle_gamma   90.00
#
_symmetry.space_group_name_H-M   'P 1'
#
loop_
_entity.id
_entity.type
_entity.pdbx_description
1 polymer ?
#
loop_
_entity_poly.entity_id
_entity_poly.type
_entity_poly.pdbx_seq_one_letter_code
_entity_poly.pdbx_strand_id
1 'polypeptide(L)'
;MAGHRVLDDYFLAITLLVTVAYQLIGFSIAFTCKFDKLTDFAGGTNFIILAVLTLGLSATHTTRQILASLFLILWAFRLSGFLLFRILKTGTDTRFDDKRDKFFPFLGFWVFQMLWVWTVSLPVTILNSPNVAGRYVQPTFGTAADIVGLIMWAVGFLLEAVADVQKYRFRSSEASKGRTCDVGLFAWSRHPNYFGEILVQFGIFTLAVSPSAYGYIPQGSGAYAAQYSSMVGAFFLTLLLLFVSGLTLQERPGAKKKFENDGPSGPAWKQHRKWLESTSILIPMPPSVWRALPTIVKRTVGCEWPMYVFEPGKHADAKAVEDSRRRERAEGSQDGLFSA
;
A
#
# COMPACT_ATOMS: atom_id res chain seq x y z
N MET A 1 -10.43 34.29 12.77
CA MET A 1 -9.62 33.90 13.94
C MET A 1 -8.44 33.11 13.40
N ALA A 2 -7.19 33.51 13.70
CA ALA A 2 -6.01 32.75 13.29
C ALA A 2 -6.02 31.40 14.02
N GLY A 3 -5.67 30.30 13.34
CA GLY A 3 -5.61 28.97 13.94
C GLY A 3 -4.72 28.97 15.17
N HIS A 4 -5.10 28.23 16.21
CA HIS A 4 -4.30 28.17 17.42
C HIS A 4 -2.96 27.50 17.11
N ARG A 5 -1.88 28.29 17.15
CA ARG A 5 -0.53 27.76 17.20
C ARG A 5 -0.44 26.90 18.46
N VAL A 6 -0.16 25.61 18.30
CA VAL A 6 -0.01 24.68 19.43
C VAL A 6 1.46 24.59 19.81
N LEU A 7 2.26 23.88 19.01
CA LEU A 7 3.71 23.74 19.20
C LEU A 7 4.50 24.38 18.06
N ASP A 8 3.98 24.28 16.85
CA ASP A 8 4.52 24.89 15.63
C ASP A 8 3.37 25.28 14.68
N ASP A 9 3.67 26.08 13.66
CA ASP A 9 2.66 26.62 12.76
C ASP A 9 2.25 25.67 11.62
N TYR A 10 2.89 24.50 11.53
CA TYR A 10 2.60 23.45 10.54
C TYR A 10 1.99 22.19 11.15
N PHE A 11 1.75 22.18 12.46
CA PHE A 11 1.31 21.02 13.25
C PHE A 11 2.26 19.82 13.18
N LEU A 12 3.52 20.00 12.77
CA LEU A 12 4.48 18.92 12.60
C LEU A 12 4.88 18.29 13.94
N ALA A 13 5.17 19.13 14.95
CA ALA A 13 5.61 18.66 16.26
C ALA A 13 4.48 17.95 17.00
N ILE A 14 3.27 18.52 17.00
CA ILE A 14 2.14 17.90 17.70
C ILE A 14 1.74 16.56 17.06
N THR A 15 1.70 16.48 15.72
CA THR A 15 1.38 15.22 15.04
C THR A 15 2.46 14.16 15.21
N LEU A 16 3.73 14.57 15.28
CA LEU A 16 4.84 13.65 15.57
C LEU A 16 4.75 13.11 16.99
N LEU A 17 4.55 13.98 17.99
CA LEU A 17 4.44 13.57 19.39
C LEU A 17 3.24 12.65 19.62
N VAL A 18 2.08 12.98 19.05
CA VAL A 18 0.89 12.12 19.12
C VAL A 18 1.15 10.77 18.45
N THR A 19 1.79 10.75 17.28
CA THR A 19 2.18 9.51 16.60
C THR A 19 3.11 8.66 17.46
N VAL A 20 4.19 9.25 18.00
CA VAL A 20 5.16 8.55 18.83
C VAL A 20 4.49 7.99 20.08
N ALA A 21 3.73 8.82 20.81
CA ALA A 21 3.03 8.38 22.02
C ALA A 21 2.04 7.25 21.73
N TYR A 22 1.17 7.42 20.72
CA TYR A 22 0.17 6.42 20.36
C TYR A 22 0.79 5.09 19.92
N GLN A 23 1.82 5.14 19.07
CA GLN A 23 2.50 3.95 18.57
C GLN A 23 3.33 3.27 19.67
N LEU A 24 3.93 4.01 20.61
CA LEU A 24 4.65 3.41 21.75
C LEU A 24 3.70 2.75 22.77
N ILE A 25 2.50 3.30 22.96
CA ILE A 25 1.44 2.64 23.75
C ILE A 25 1.03 1.34 23.05
N GLY A 26 0.77 1.38 21.74
CA GLY A 26 0.46 0.20 20.94
C GLY A 26 1.57 -0.85 20.99
N PHE A 27 2.83 -0.45 20.86
CA PHE A 27 4.00 -1.31 21.01
C PHE A 27 4.05 -1.97 22.38
N SER A 28 3.88 -1.20 23.45
CA SER A 28 3.91 -1.71 24.82
C SER A 28 2.86 -2.79 25.02
N ILE A 29 1.62 -2.54 24.58
CA ILE A 29 0.53 -3.53 24.67
C ILE A 29 0.84 -4.76 23.80
N ALA A 30 1.24 -4.55 22.54
CA ALA A 30 1.48 -5.65 21.61
C ALA A 30 2.67 -6.55 22.05
N PHE A 31 3.72 -5.96 22.60
CA PHE A 31 4.90 -6.67 23.08
C PHE A 31 4.60 -7.45 24.38
N THR A 32 3.92 -6.83 25.34
CA THR A 32 3.55 -7.47 26.62
C THR A 32 2.50 -8.56 26.43
N CYS A 33 1.45 -8.29 25.66
CA CYS A 33 0.35 -9.23 25.45
C CYS A 33 0.57 -10.21 24.28
N LYS A 34 1.72 -10.12 23.59
CA LYS A 34 2.03 -10.93 22.39
C LYS A 34 0.87 -10.90 21.39
N PHE A 35 0.42 -9.68 21.09
CA PHE A 35 -0.82 -9.43 20.35
C PHE A 35 -0.56 -8.67 19.05
N ASP A 36 -0.04 -9.37 18.04
CA ASP A 36 0.34 -8.75 16.75
C ASP A 36 -0.84 -8.19 15.96
N LYS A 37 -2.07 -8.62 16.28
CA LYS A 37 -3.30 -8.12 15.64
C LYS A 37 -3.49 -6.62 15.85
N LEU A 38 -2.88 -6.06 16.90
CA LEU A 38 -2.94 -4.63 17.21
C LEU A 38 -2.08 -3.78 16.26
N THR A 39 -1.06 -4.35 15.63
CA THR A 39 -0.08 -3.57 14.83
C THR A 39 -0.74 -2.86 13.65
N ASP A 40 -1.43 -3.60 12.78
CA ASP A 40 -2.14 -3.07 11.61
C ASP A 40 -3.33 -2.16 12.00
N PHE A 41 -3.95 -2.42 13.16
CA PHE A 41 -5.02 -1.57 13.69
C PHE A 41 -4.47 -0.22 14.14
N ALA A 42 -3.39 -0.22 14.95
CA ALA A 42 -2.72 0.98 15.43
C ALA A 42 -2.14 1.82 14.29
N GLY A 43 -1.70 1.20 13.19
CA GLY A 43 -1.29 1.92 11.99
C GLY A 43 -2.40 2.81 11.42
N GLY A 44 -3.54 2.24 11.02
CA GLY A 44 -4.61 3.02 10.38
C GLY A 44 -5.43 3.89 11.32
N THR A 45 -5.64 3.51 12.58
CA THR A 45 -6.28 4.42 13.54
C THR A 45 -5.45 5.66 13.82
N ASN A 46 -4.11 5.57 13.77
CA ASN A 46 -3.26 6.74 13.94
C ASN A 46 -3.45 7.76 12.79
N PHE A 47 -3.60 7.31 11.54
CA PHE A 47 -3.97 8.21 10.43
C PHE A 47 -5.29 8.96 10.69
N ILE A 48 -6.30 8.24 11.20
CA ILE A 48 -7.60 8.84 11.57
C ILE A 48 -7.42 9.88 12.67
N ILE A 49 -6.64 9.55 13.72
CA ILE A 49 -6.34 10.46 14.83
C ILE A 49 -5.68 11.74 14.30
N LEU A 50 -4.66 11.63 13.44
CA LEU A 50 -3.98 12.81 12.89
C LEU A 50 -4.91 13.67 12.02
N ALA A 51 -5.76 13.05 11.19
CA ALA A 51 -6.71 13.77 10.35
C ALA A 51 -7.76 14.53 11.17
N VAL A 52 -8.31 13.90 12.21
CA VAL A 52 -9.29 14.51 13.12
C VAL A 52 -8.64 15.59 13.98
N LEU A 53 -7.47 15.32 14.54
CA LEU A 53 -6.72 16.25 15.38
C LEU A 53 -6.37 17.53 14.61
N THR A 54 -5.76 17.40 13.44
CA THR A 54 -5.32 18.57 12.66
C THR A 54 -6.49 19.39 12.14
N LEU A 55 -7.60 18.73 11.74
CA LEU A 55 -8.82 19.43 11.35
C LEU A 55 -9.45 20.17 12.55
N GLY A 56 -9.56 19.51 13.70
CA GLY A 56 -10.15 20.10 14.92
C GLY A 56 -9.31 21.24 15.52
N LEU A 57 -8.00 21.23 15.33
CA LEU A 57 -7.10 22.34 15.71
C LEU A 57 -7.11 23.49 14.70
N SER A 58 -7.61 23.27 13.49
CA SER A 58 -7.62 24.29 12.44
C SER A 58 -8.62 25.40 12.74
N ALA A 59 -8.26 26.65 12.43
CA ALA A 59 -9.19 27.79 12.56
C ALA A 59 -10.32 27.78 11.54
N THR A 60 -10.10 27.13 10.40
CA THR A 60 -11.02 27.13 9.26
C THR A 60 -11.37 25.71 8.88
N HIS A 61 -12.56 25.56 8.30
CA HIS A 61 -13.08 24.26 7.87
C HIS A 61 -13.54 24.39 6.42
N THR A 62 -12.62 24.72 5.52
CA THR A 62 -12.93 24.81 4.10
C THR A 62 -13.30 23.43 3.54
N THR A 63 -14.07 23.39 2.45
CA THR A 63 -14.45 22.13 1.77
C THR A 63 -13.24 21.26 1.47
N ARG A 64 -12.12 21.87 1.06
CA ARG A 64 -10.87 21.16 0.76
C ARG A 64 -10.26 20.48 1.98
N GLN A 65 -10.25 21.16 3.14
CA GLN A 65 -9.77 20.58 4.40
C GLN A 65 -10.63 19.38 4.82
N ILE A 66 -11.95 19.55 4.78
CA ILE A 66 -12.90 18.49 5.14
C ILE A 66 -12.73 17.29 4.21
N LEU A 67 -12.66 17.49 2.89
CA LEU A 67 -12.50 16.41 1.92
C LEU A 67 -11.15 15.71 2.06
N ALA A 68 -10.04 16.44 2.17
CA ALA A 68 -8.72 15.83 2.33
C ALA A 68 -8.61 15.00 3.62
N SER A 69 -9.13 15.52 4.75
CA SER A 69 -9.22 14.77 6.00
C SER A 69 -10.14 13.55 5.87
N LEU A 70 -11.32 13.70 5.28
CA LEU A 70 -12.26 12.59 5.07
C LEU A 70 -11.67 11.50 4.17
N PHE A 71 -10.97 11.88 3.11
CA PHE A 71 -10.30 10.98 2.18
C PHE A 71 -9.23 10.15 2.87
N LEU A 72 -8.43 10.78 3.74
CA LEU A 72 -7.45 10.08 4.57
C LEU A 72 -8.13 9.14 5.57
N ILE A 73 -9.20 9.58 6.23
CA ILE A 73 -9.96 8.79 7.20
C ILE A 73 -10.61 7.57 6.55
N LEU A 74 -11.29 7.73 5.41
CA LEU A 74 -11.96 6.66 4.69
C LEU A 74 -10.95 5.61 4.19
N TRP A 75 -9.83 6.07 3.62
CA TRP A 75 -8.74 5.18 3.23
C TRP A 75 -8.16 4.41 4.42
N ALA A 76 -7.84 5.10 5.51
CA ALA A 76 -7.26 4.48 6.71
C ALA A 76 -8.23 3.48 7.37
N PHE A 77 -9.52 3.83 7.45
CA PHE A 77 -10.56 2.94 7.96
C PHE A 77 -10.69 1.68 7.12
N ARG A 78 -10.69 1.82 5.78
CA ARG A 78 -10.72 0.69 4.85
C ARG A 78 -9.49 -0.21 5.01
N LEU A 79 -8.29 0.38 5.05
CA LEU A 79 -7.03 -0.34 5.19
C LEU A 79 -7.00 -1.14 6.50
N SER A 80 -7.23 -0.48 7.65
CA SER A 80 -7.25 -1.17 8.95
C SER A 80 -8.39 -2.17 9.07
N GLY A 81 -9.59 -1.84 8.56
CA GLY A 81 -10.74 -2.73 8.59
C GLY A 81 -10.50 -4.02 7.80
N PHE A 82 -9.92 -3.91 6.60
CA PHE A 82 -9.59 -5.06 5.77
C PHE A 82 -8.47 -5.92 6.39
N LEU A 83 -7.41 -5.30 6.90
CA LEU A 83 -6.31 -6.01 7.56
C LEU A 83 -6.77 -6.73 8.83
N LEU A 84 -7.57 -6.06 9.65
CA LEU A 84 -8.15 -6.64 10.86
C LEU A 84 -9.06 -7.83 10.51
N PHE A 85 -9.98 -7.66 9.55
CA PHE A 85 -10.84 -8.73 9.07
C PHE A 85 -10.03 -9.95 8.57
N ARG A 86 -8.98 -9.71 7.78
CA ARG A 86 -8.10 -10.76 7.26
C ARG A 86 -7.40 -11.51 8.39
N ILE A 87 -6.84 -10.80 9.36
CA ILE A 87 -6.13 -11.41 10.49
C ILE A 87 -7.09 -12.22 11.38
N LEU A 88 -8.30 -11.71 11.62
CA LEU A 88 -9.32 -12.43 12.38
C LEU A 88 -9.76 -13.74 11.68
N LYS A 89 -9.69 -13.80 10.35
CA LYS A 89 -9.98 -15.01 9.57
C LYS A 89 -8.80 -15.97 9.42
N THR A 90 -7.58 -15.47 9.21
CA THR A 90 -6.39 -16.30 9.00
C THR A 90 -5.74 -16.78 10.31
N GLY A 91 -6.01 -16.10 11.43
CA GLY A 91 -5.57 -16.50 12.77
C GLY A 91 -4.21 -15.95 13.19
N THR A 92 -3.20 -16.02 12.31
CA THR A 92 -1.82 -15.57 12.56
C THR A 92 -1.27 -14.70 11.43
N ASP A 93 -0.34 -13.82 11.77
CA ASP A 93 0.40 -12.98 10.81
C ASP A 93 1.86 -13.41 10.77
N THR A 94 2.22 -14.15 9.72
CA THR A 94 3.55 -14.73 9.55
C THR A 94 4.67 -13.70 9.43
N ARG A 95 4.36 -12.40 9.28
CA ARG A 95 5.35 -11.31 9.25
C ARG A 95 6.07 -11.12 10.60
N PHE A 96 5.44 -11.57 11.69
CA PHE A 96 5.93 -11.33 13.05
C PHE A 96 6.48 -12.57 13.74
N ASP A 97 6.40 -13.75 13.13
CA ASP A 97 6.84 -15.03 13.72
C ASP A 97 8.28 -14.95 14.28
N ASP A 98 9.21 -14.34 13.54
CA ASP A 98 10.63 -14.21 13.94
C ASP A 98 10.96 -12.94 14.75
N LYS A 99 9.98 -12.06 14.95
CA LYS A 99 10.17 -10.70 15.50
C LYS A 99 9.45 -10.47 16.82
N ARG A 100 8.28 -11.07 17.04
CA ARG A 100 7.40 -10.83 18.21
C ARG A 100 8.12 -11.01 19.55
N ASP A 101 9.09 -11.91 19.61
CA ASP A 101 9.83 -12.21 20.84
C ASP A 101 11.09 -11.38 21.03
N LYS A 102 11.47 -10.58 20.03
CA LYS A 102 12.70 -9.79 20.04
C LYS A 102 12.34 -8.31 20.17
N PHE A 103 12.70 -7.72 21.32
CA PHE A 103 12.39 -6.32 21.63
C PHE A 103 12.82 -5.35 20.53
N PHE A 104 14.10 -5.34 20.15
CA PHE A 104 14.62 -4.36 19.17
C PHE A 104 14.07 -4.56 17.75
N PRO A 105 14.00 -5.78 17.17
CA PRO A 105 13.35 -5.99 15.87
C PRO A 105 11.88 -5.59 15.85
N PHE A 106 11.14 -5.87 16.93
CA PHE A 106 9.74 -5.47 17.02
C PHE A 106 9.62 -3.94 17.15
N LEU A 107 10.41 -3.31 18.03
CA LEU A 107 10.44 -1.85 18.16
C LEU A 107 10.81 -1.17 16.84
N GLY A 108 11.78 -1.70 16.10
CA GLY A 108 12.16 -1.20 14.78
C GLY A 108 11.00 -1.19 13.77
N PHE A 109 10.14 -2.21 13.80
CA PHE A 109 8.90 -2.21 13.00
C PHE A 109 7.96 -1.07 13.41
N TRP A 110 7.77 -0.84 14.70
CA TRP A 110 6.90 0.24 15.19
C TRP A 110 7.46 1.63 14.90
N VAL A 111 8.78 1.84 14.99
CA VAL A 111 9.43 3.09 14.58
C VAL A 111 9.25 3.34 13.08
N PHE A 112 9.41 2.30 12.26
CA PHE A 112 9.14 2.41 10.83
C PHE A 112 7.67 2.74 10.54
N GLN A 113 6.74 2.14 11.29
CA GLN A 113 5.31 2.46 11.22
C GLN A 113 5.03 3.91 11.65
N MET A 114 5.69 4.44 12.68
CA MET A 114 5.59 5.86 13.07
C MET A 114 6.01 6.78 11.92
N LEU A 115 7.16 6.52 11.31
CA LEU A 115 7.67 7.29 10.17
C LEU A 115 6.68 7.24 9.00
N TRP A 116 6.16 6.05 8.68
CA TRP A 116 5.16 5.87 7.64
C TRP A 116 3.88 6.66 7.89
N VAL A 117 3.27 6.53 9.06
CA VAL A 117 2.02 7.24 9.37
C VAL A 117 2.23 8.74 9.33
N TRP A 118 3.30 9.24 9.94
CA TRP A 118 3.56 10.67 10.03
C TRP A 118 3.85 11.27 8.65
N THR A 119 4.74 10.64 7.87
CA THR A 119 5.14 11.14 6.54
C THR A 119 3.99 11.10 5.53
N VAL A 120 3.17 10.04 5.52
CA VAL A 120 2.03 9.93 4.59
C VAL A 120 0.89 10.88 4.98
N SER A 121 0.77 11.27 6.25
CA SER A 121 -0.25 12.23 6.70
C SER A 121 0.09 13.70 6.40
N LEU A 122 1.33 14.01 5.97
CA LEU A 122 1.81 15.38 5.80
C LEU A 122 0.92 16.28 4.91
N PRO A 123 0.37 15.83 3.77
CA PRO A 123 -0.50 16.68 2.96
C PRO A 123 -1.70 17.22 3.74
N VAL A 124 -2.36 16.38 4.54
CA VAL A 124 -3.50 16.77 5.37
C VAL A 124 -3.07 17.63 6.56
N THR A 125 -1.99 17.24 7.25
CA THR A 125 -1.43 17.98 8.38
C THR A 125 -1.09 19.42 7.99
N ILE A 126 -0.38 19.59 6.88
CA ILE A 126 0.07 20.91 6.40
C ILE A 126 -1.10 21.71 5.86
N LEU A 127 -2.03 21.09 5.12
CA LEU A 127 -3.23 21.78 4.64
C LEU A 127 -4.06 22.37 5.80
N ASN A 128 -4.18 21.64 6.90
CA ASN A 128 -4.97 22.07 8.06
C ASN A 128 -4.25 23.08 8.96
N SER A 129 -2.96 23.34 8.72
CA SER A 129 -2.11 24.13 9.62
C SER A 129 -2.43 25.63 9.57
N PRO A 130 -2.14 26.38 10.66
CA PRO A 130 -2.40 27.81 10.71
C PRO A 130 -1.59 28.60 9.67
N ASN A 131 -0.36 28.19 9.36
CA ASN A 131 0.45 28.85 8.32
C ASN A 131 -0.06 28.62 6.89
N VAL A 132 -0.98 27.68 6.66
CA VAL A 132 -1.62 27.47 5.36
C VAL A 132 -3.05 28.01 5.40
N ALA A 133 -3.91 27.37 6.19
CA ALA A 133 -5.35 27.64 6.21
C ALA A 133 -5.72 28.95 6.92
N GLY A 134 -4.98 29.32 7.97
CA GLY A 134 -5.28 30.49 8.81
C GLY A 134 -4.65 31.81 8.33
N ARG A 135 -3.53 31.73 7.59
CA ARG A 135 -2.72 32.89 7.19
C ARG A 135 -3.04 33.42 5.80
N TYR A 136 -3.46 32.55 4.88
CA TYR A 136 -3.68 32.90 3.47
C TYR A 136 -5.14 32.71 3.08
N VAL A 137 -5.62 33.56 2.18
CA VAL A 137 -6.91 33.37 1.53
C VAL A 137 -6.89 32.05 0.78
N GLN A 138 -7.94 31.24 0.93
CA GLN A 138 -8.02 29.94 0.26
C GLN A 138 -8.79 30.08 -1.06
N PRO A 139 -8.38 29.38 -2.14
CA PRO A 139 -9.19 29.32 -3.35
C PRO A 139 -10.53 28.67 -3.04
N THR A 140 -11.60 29.20 -3.63
CA THR A 140 -12.91 28.55 -3.66
C THR A 140 -12.74 27.13 -4.21
N PHE A 141 -13.46 26.17 -3.62
CA PHE A 141 -13.41 24.79 -4.05
C PHE A 141 -13.92 24.63 -5.50
N GLY A 142 -13.28 23.75 -6.27
CA GLY A 142 -13.61 23.50 -7.68
C GLY A 142 -12.51 23.93 -8.63
N THR A 143 -11.28 24.16 -8.15
CA THR A 143 -10.11 24.31 -9.01
C THR A 143 -9.87 23.02 -9.80
N ALA A 144 -9.14 23.06 -10.91
CA ALA A 144 -8.81 21.83 -11.63
C ALA A 144 -7.99 20.85 -10.77
N ALA A 145 -7.20 21.35 -9.80
CA ALA A 145 -6.50 20.49 -8.85
C ALA A 145 -7.49 19.79 -7.90
N ASP A 146 -8.53 20.47 -7.45
CA ASP A 146 -9.57 19.86 -6.61
C ASP A 146 -10.28 18.72 -7.36
N ILE A 147 -10.65 18.96 -8.63
CA ILE A 147 -11.34 17.97 -9.46
C ILE A 147 -10.43 16.78 -9.77
N VAL A 148 -9.18 17.02 -10.17
CA VAL A 148 -8.20 15.96 -10.44
C VAL A 148 -7.93 15.15 -9.17
N GLY A 149 -7.70 15.82 -8.03
CA GLY A 149 -7.45 15.16 -6.76
C GLY A 149 -8.63 14.29 -6.30
N LEU A 150 -9.86 14.78 -6.48
CA LEU A 150 -11.08 14.02 -6.21
C LEU A 150 -11.23 12.80 -7.12
N ILE A 151 -11.00 12.94 -8.42
CA ILE A 151 -11.06 11.82 -9.38
C ILE A 151 -9.99 10.77 -9.05
N MET A 152 -8.74 11.21 -8.80
CA MET A 152 -7.64 10.31 -8.43
C MET A 152 -7.97 9.53 -7.17
N TRP A 153 -8.47 10.21 -6.12
CA TRP A 153 -8.85 9.55 -4.89
C TRP A 153 -10.00 8.56 -5.09
N ALA A 154 -11.07 8.96 -5.78
CA ALA A 154 -12.24 8.11 -5.99
C ALA A 154 -11.89 6.86 -6.82
N VAL A 155 -11.17 7.03 -7.93
CA VAL A 155 -10.71 5.91 -8.76
C VAL A 155 -9.75 5.01 -7.98
N GLY A 156 -8.81 5.61 -7.25
CA GLY A 156 -7.83 4.86 -6.45
C GLY A 156 -8.48 4.03 -5.36
N PHE A 157 -9.38 4.64 -4.59
CA PHE A 157 -10.11 3.99 -3.51
C PHE A 157 -10.99 2.84 -4.03
N LEU A 158 -11.68 3.04 -5.15
CA LEU A 158 -12.50 2.00 -5.78
C LEU A 158 -11.65 0.85 -6.32
N LEU A 159 -10.53 1.13 -7.00
CA LEU A 159 -9.61 0.10 -7.48
C LEU A 159 -9.08 -0.75 -6.33
N GLU A 160 -8.66 -0.11 -5.24
CA GLU A 160 -8.15 -0.79 -4.05
C GLU A 160 -9.22 -1.67 -3.40
N ALA A 161 -10.41 -1.11 -3.15
CA ALA A 161 -11.51 -1.83 -2.52
C ALA A 161 -11.98 -3.03 -3.37
N VAL A 162 -12.16 -2.85 -4.67
CA VAL A 162 -12.62 -3.92 -5.58
C VAL A 162 -11.54 -4.99 -5.74
N ALA A 163 -10.27 -4.60 -5.87
CA ALA A 163 -9.17 -5.55 -6.00
C ALA A 163 -9.06 -6.44 -4.75
N ASP A 164 -9.16 -5.87 -3.56
CA ASP A 164 -9.05 -6.66 -2.32
C ASP A 164 -10.23 -7.64 -2.16
N VAL A 165 -11.45 -7.22 -2.48
CA VAL A 165 -12.63 -8.10 -2.46
C VAL A 165 -12.48 -9.22 -3.50
N GLN A 166 -12.02 -8.93 -4.71
CA GLN A 166 -11.77 -9.93 -5.75
C GLN A 166 -10.70 -10.93 -5.31
N LYS A 167 -9.57 -10.45 -4.77
CA LYS A 167 -8.46 -11.31 -4.28
C LYS A 167 -8.90 -12.18 -3.12
N TYR A 168 -9.68 -11.63 -2.19
CA TYR A 168 -10.24 -12.37 -1.07
C TYR A 168 -11.18 -13.48 -1.54
N ARG A 169 -12.21 -13.14 -2.33
CA ARG A 169 -13.18 -14.11 -2.86
C ARG A 169 -12.50 -15.20 -3.68
N PHE A 170 -11.51 -14.85 -4.50
CA PHE A 170 -10.73 -15.82 -5.24
C PHE A 170 -10.03 -16.78 -4.27
N ARG A 171 -9.26 -16.28 -3.29
CA ARG A 171 -8.50 -17.12 -2.35
C ARG A 171 -9.34 -17.95 -1.38
N SER A 172 -10.58 -17.53 -1.11
CA SER A 172 -11.51 -18.28 -0.26
C SER A 172 -12.18 -19.45 -0.98
N SER A 173 -12.11 -19.53 -2.32
CA SER A 173 -12.68 -20.64 -3.09
C SER A 173 -11.77 -21.87 -3.08
N GLU A 174 -12.34 -23.06 -2.96
CA GLU A 174 -11.55 -24.30 -3.05
C GLU A 174 -11.07 -24.58 -4.47
N ALA A 175 -11.87 -24.19 -5.47
CA ALA A 175 -11.55 -24.34 -6.90
C ALA A 175 -10.37 -23.47 -7.37
N SER A 176 -9.89 -22.56 -6.52
CA SER A 176 -8.76 -21.67 -6.80
C SER A 176 -7.49 -22.05 -6.02
N LYS A 177 -7.52 -23.08 -5.15
CA LYS A 177 -6.35 -23.53 -4.38
C LYS A 177 -5.19 -23.79 -5.33
N GLY A 178 -4.04 -23.16 -5.06
CA GLY A 178 -2.84 -23.26 -5.90
C GLY A 178 -2.88 -22.48 -7.23
N ARG A 179 -4.00 -21.85 -7.61
CA ARG A 179 -4.12 -21.08 -8.86
C ARG A 179 -3.75 -19.61 -8.67
N THR A 180 -3.40 -18.96 -9.78
CA THR A 180 -3.08 -17.51 -9.79
C THR A 180 -4.38 -16.75 -9.92
N CYS A 181 -4.56 -15.68 -9.13
CA CYS A 181 -5.71 -14.80 -9.30
C CYS A 181 -5.51 -14.02 -10.61
N ASP A 182 -6.28 -14.38 -11.63
CA ASP A 182 -6.23 -13.81 -12.98
C ASP A 182 -7.61 -13.30 -13.43
N VAL A 183 -8.47 -12.95 -12.47
CA VAL A 183 -9.86 -12.52 -12.69
C VAL A 183 -10.07 -11.05 -12.35
N GLY A 184 -11.02 -10.40 -13.01
CA GLY A 184 -11.38 -9.01 -12.73
C GLY A 184 -10.21 -8.06 -12.96
N LEU A 185 -9.92 -7.20 -11.98
CA LEU A 185 -8.80 -6.25 -12.04
C LEU A 185 -7.44 -6.96 -12.13
N PHE A 186 -7.32 -8.18 -11.60
CA PHE A 186 -6.09 -8.97 -11.69
C PHE A 186 -5.79 -9.50 -13.09
N ALA A 187 -6.77 -9.45 -14.01
CA ALA A 187 -6.51 -9.71 -15.43
C ALA A 187 -5.86 -8.50 -16.13
N TRP A 188 -5.87 -7.31 -15.53
CA TRP A 188 -5.42 -6.05 -16.15
C TRP A 188 -4.15 -5.51 -15.48
N SER A 189 -3.98 -5.77 -14.19
CA SER A 189 -2.77 -5.46 -13.42
C SER A 189 -2.47 -6.57 -12.42
N ARG A 190 -1.20 -6.83 -12.12
CA ARG A 190 -0.79 -7.78 -11.08
C ARG A 190 -1.04 -7.23 -9.67
N HIS A 191 -0.94 -5.91 -9.50
CA HIS A 191 -1.15 -5.20 -8.24
C HIS A 191 -2.09 -3.99 -8.40
N PRO A 192 -3.35 -4.20 -8.82
CA PRO A 192 -4.31 -3.10 -9.00
C PRO A 192 -4.62 -2.38 -7.69
N ASN A 193 -4.53 -3.08 -6.56
CA ASN A 193 -4.70 -2.51 -5.23
C ASN A 193 -3.59 -1.50 -4.87
N TYR A 194 -2.33 -1.77 -5.25
CA TYR A 194 -1.23 -0.84 -5.00
C TYR A 194 -1.29 0.38 -5.90
N PHE A 195 -1.70 0.21 -7.15
CA PHE A 195 -1.96 1.36 -8.01
C PHE A 195 -3.08 2.24 -7.45
N GLY A 196 -4.14 1.62 -6.91
CA GLY A 196 -5.21 2.34 -6.22
C GLY A 196 -4.72 3.15 -5.02
N GLU A 197 -3.88 2.52 -4.17
CA GLU A 197 -3.29 3.15 -3.00
C GLU A 197 -2.37 4.34 -3.36
N ILE A 198 -1.57 4.21 -4.43
CA ILE A 198 -0.76 5.30 -4.97
C ILE A 198 -1.65 6.47 -5.44
N LEU A 199 -2.71 6.18 -6.21
CA LEU A 199 -3.65 7.21 -6.68
C LEU A 199 -4.34 7.95 -5.53
N VAL A 200 -4.70 7.25 -4.46
CA VAL A 200 -5.29 7.86 -3.24
C VAL A 200 -4.35 8.91 -2.67
N GLN A 201 -3.08 8.59 -2.46
CA GLN A 201 -2.15 9.54 -1.84
C GLN A 201 -1.83 10.73 -2.74
N PHE A 202 -1.63 10.49 -4.04
CA PHE A 202 -1.43 11.60 -4.98
C PHE A 202 -2.71 12.45 -5.11
N GLY A 203 -3.90 11.87 -5.00
CA GLY A 203 -5.17 12.60 -4.99
C GLY A 203 -5.30 13.53 -3.79
N ILE A 204 -4.98 13.04 -2.58
CA ILE A 204 -4.95 13.84 -1.35
C ILE A 204 -3.92 14.97 -1.46
N PHE A 205 -2.71 14.68 -1.95
CA PHE A 205 -1.69 15.69 -2.20
C PHE A 205 -2.16 16.77 -3.19
N THR A 206 -2.78 16.36 -4.29
CA THR A 206 -3.26 17.28 -5.34
C THR A 206 -4.33 18.24 -4.80
N LEU A 207 -5.22 17.75 -3.94
CA LEU A 207 -6.13 18.61 -3.17
C LEU A 207 -5.35 19.57 -2.27
N ALA A 208 -4.46 19.04 -1.43
CA ALA A 208 -3.72 19.80 -0.43
C ALA A 208 -2.88 20.94 -1.02
N VAL A 209 -2.27 20.74 -2.20
CA VAL A 209 -1.38 21.73 -2.83
C VAL A 209 -2.13 22.82 -3.61
N SER A 210 -3.45 22.72 -3.79
CA SER A 210 -4.24 23.67 -4.59
C SER A 210 -4.03 25.14 -4.21
N PRO A 211 -3.93 25.56 -2.93
CA PRO A 211 -3.67 26.96 -2.59
C PRO A 211 -2.34 27.50 -3.16
N SER A 212 -1.26 26.71 -3.09
CA SER A 212 0.02 27.08 -3.70
C SER A 212 0.02 26.99 -5.22
N ALA A 213 -0.64 25.98 -5.79
CA ALA A 213 -0.68 25.76 -7.25
C ALA A 213 -1.40 26.89 -8.00
N TYR A 214 -2.36 27.57 -7.36
CA TYR A 214 -3.13 28.67 -7.95
C TYR A 214 -2.70 30.06 -7.47
N GLY A 215 -1.53 30.18 -6.83
CA GLY A 215 -0.92 31.47 -6.47
C GLY A 215 -1.53 32.18 -5.26
N TYR A 216 -2.41 31.52 -4.49
CA TYR A 216 -2.95 32.07 -3.25
C TYR A 216 -1.92 32.10 -2.12
N ILE A 217 -0.93 31.21 -2.19
CA ILE A 217 0.23 31.22 -1.33
C ILE A 217 1.44 31.73 -2.13
N PRO A 218 2.12 32.81 -1.69
CA PRO A 218 3.24 33.38 -2.43
C PRO A 218 4.38 32.38 -2.64
N GLN A 219 4.90 32.33 -3.87
CA GLN A 219 6.11 31.58 -4.20
C GLN A 219 7.28 32.08 -3.35
N GLY A 220 8.10 31.17 -2.84
CA GLY A 220 9.20 31.48 -1.92
C GLY A 220 8.81 31.58 -0.44
N SER A 221 7.52 31.54 -0.10
CA SER A 221 7.10 31.44 1.30
C SER A 221 7.34 30.04 1.87
N GLY A 222 7.49 29.94 3.19
CA GLY A 222 7.60 28.65 3.88
C GLY A 222 6.35 27.77 3.68
N ALA A 223 5.16 28.36 3.57
CA ALA A 223 3.92 27.63 3.35
C ALA A 223 3.86 27.00 1.95
N TYR A 224 4.36 27.71 0.94
CA TYR A 224 4.51 27.18 -0.41
C TYR A 224 5.46 25.97 -0.41
N ALA A 225 6.63 26.13 0.21
CA ALA A 225 7.60 25.05 0.33
C ALA A 225 7.03 23.85 1.09
N ALA A 226 6.30 24.07 2.19
CA ALA A 226 5.69 23.02 2.99
C ALA A 226 4.63 22.23 2.21
N GLN A 227 3.71 22.91 1.51
CA GLN A 227 2.68 22.24 0.71
C GLN A 227 3.29 21.34 -0.37
N TYR A 228 4.26 21.84 -1.15
CA TYR A 228 4.93 21.00 -2.14
C TYR A 228 5.77 19.89 -1.52
N SER A 229 6.50 20.17 -0.42
CA SER A 229 7.28 19.15 0.30
C SER A 229 6.43 18.01 0.83
N SER A 230 5.14 18.26 1.12
CA SER A 230 4.21 17.23 1.57
C SER A 230 4.03 16.07 0.58
N MET A 231 4.38 16.25 -0.71
CA MET A 231 4.40 15.17 -1.70
C MET A 231 5.31 14.02 -1.30
N VAL A 232 6.29 14.26 -0.43
CA VAL A 232 7.15 13.21 0.14
C VAL A 232 6.34 12.07 0.74
N GLY A 233 5.14 12.34 1.27
CA GLY A 233 4.21 11.29 1.73
C GLY A 233 3.81 10.31 0.63
N ALA A 234 3.33 10.83 -0.50
CA ALA A 234 2.90 10.01 -1.64
C ALA A 234 4.08 9.25 -2.28
N PHE A 235 5.23 9.90 -2.43
CA PHE A 235 6.44 9.26 -2.93
C PHE A 235 6.98 8.21 -1.96
N PHE A 236 7.02 8.51 -0.65
CA PHE A 236 7.46 7.57 0.36
C PHE A 236 6.61 6.30 0.32
N LEU A 237 5.27 6.43 0.31
CA LEU A 237 4.39 5.27 0.19
C LEU A 237 4.64 4.47 -1.09
N THR A 238 4.79 5.18 -2.22
CA THR A 238 5.08 4.54 -3.51
C THR A 238 6.39 3.75 -3.46
N LEU A 239 7.44 4.32 -2.89
CA LEU A 239 8.73 3.64 -2.72
C LEU A 239 8.61 2.43 -1.80
N LEU A 240 7.80 2.52 -0.73
CA LEU A 240 7.54 1.37 0.13
C LEU A 240 6.88 0.24 -0.67
N LEU A 241 5.80 0.52 -1.39
CA LEU A 241 5.07 -0.48 -2.18
C LEU A 241 5.90 -1.11 -3.30
N LEU A 242 6.81 -0.33 -3.90
CA LEU A 242 7.64 -0.82 -4.99
C LEU A 242 8.86 -1.60 -4.49
N PHE A 243 9.54 -1.13 -3.44
CA PHE A 243 10.87 -1.63 -3.09
C PHE A 243 10.96 -2.37 -1.75
N VAL A 244 10.14 -1.98 -0.78
CA VAL A 244 10.28 -2.47 0.61
C VAL A 244 9.22 -3.52 0.94
N SER A 245 7.98 -3.23 0.56
CA SER A 245 6.81 -4.03 0.81
C SER A 245 6.14 -4.41 -0.50
N GLY A 246 5.29 -5.43 -0.48
CA GLY A 246 4.41 -5.71 -1.60
C GLY A 246 5.06 -6.39 -2.81
N LEU A 247 5.55 -5.63 -3.79
CA LEU A 247 5.97 -6.16 -5.10
C LEU A 247 7.18 -7.09 -4.97
N THR A 248 8.24 -6.67 -4.28
CA THR A 248 9.48 -7.45 -4.11
C THR A 248 9.25 -8.79 -3.43
N LEU A 249 8.29 -8.83 -2.51
CA LEU A 249 7.92 -10.03 -1.74
C LEU A 249 6.95 -10.95 -2.50
N GLN A 250 6.14 -10.42 -3.41
CA GLN A 250 5.09 -11.19 -4.11
C GLN A 250 5.49 -11.66 -5.51
N GLU A 251 6.25 -10.86 -6.26
CA GLU A 251 6.53 -11.14 -7.67
C GLU A 251 7.52 -12.31 -7.82
N ARG A 252 8.81 -12.06 -7.66
CA ARG A 252 9.83 -13.10 -7.86
C ARG A 252 9.68 -14.25 -6.85
N PRO A 253 9.54 -14.03 -5.53
CA PRO A 253 9.40 -15.13 -4.58
C PRO A 253 8.11 -15.93 -4.77
N GLY A 254 7.00 -15.27 -5.12
CA GLY A 254 5.73 -15.94 -5.41
C GLY A 254 5.82 -16.82 -6.66
N ALA A 255 6.43 -16.29 -7.73
CA ALA A 255 6.69 -17.05 -8.95
C ALA A 255 7.63 -18.24 -8.68
N LYS A 256 8.71 -18.04 -7.93
CA LYS A 256 9.66 -19.09 -7.54
C LYS A 256 8.95 -20.21 -6.77
N LYS A 257 8.21 -19.88 -5.71
CA LYS A 257 7.46 -20.87 -4.92
C LYS A 257 6.50 -21.68 -5.78
N LYS A 258 5.84 -21.02 -6.75
CA LYS A 258 4.91 -21.68 -7.64
C LYS A 258 5.59 -22.61 -8.65
N PHE A 259 6.74 -22.18 -9.17
CA PHE A 259 7.59 -23.00 -10.03
C PHE A 259 8.12 -24.23 -9.30
N GLU A 260 8.60 -24.07 -8.06
CA GLU A 260 9.13 -25.18 -7.25
C GLU A 260 8.02 -26.18 -6.87
N ASN A 261 6.83 -25.69 -6.52
CA ASN A 261 5.71 -26.54 -6.14
C ASN A 261 5.12 -27.36 -7.30
N ASP A 262 5.12 -26.81 -8.52
CA ASP A 262 4.43 -27.42 -9.67
C ASP A 262 5.39 -28.02 -10.71
N GLY A 263 6.63 -27.53 -10.74
CA GLY A 263 7.66 -27.89 -11.69
C GLY A 263 7.55 -27.18 -13.05
N PRO A 264 8.56 -27.33 -13.93
CA PRO A 264 8.64 -26.61 -15.21
C PRO A 264 7.47 -26.91 -16.16
N SER A 265 6.98 -28.15 -16.12
CA SER A 265 5.90 -28.64 -16.99
C SER A 265 4.51 -28.56 -16.35
N GLY A 266 4.43 -28.12 -15.09
CA GLY A 266 3.19 -28.07 -14.31
C GLY A 266 2.17 -27.08 -14.86
N PRO A 267 0.86 -27.40 -14.79
CA PRO A 267 -0.20 -26.56 -15.34
C PRO A 267 -0.37 -25.23 -14.60
N ALA A 268 -0.19 -25.21 -13.28
CA ALA A 268 -0.33 -24.01 -12.46
C ALA A 268 0.85 -23.03 -12.68
N TRP A 269 2.07 -23.55 -12.87
CA TRP A 269 3.22 -22.75 -13.28
C TRP A 269 3.02 -22.16 -14.69
N LYS A 270 2.60 -22.96 -15.66
CA LYS A 270 2.32 -22.50 -17.03
C LYS A 270 1.27 -21.38 -17.06
N GLN A 271 0.18 -21.54 -16.30
CA GLN A 271 -0.85 -20.50 -16.17
C GLN A 271 -0.26 -19.22 -15.55
N HIS A 272 0.52 -19.35 -14.47
CA HIS A 272 1.11 -18.20 -13.80
C HIS A 272 2.12 -17.45 -14.67
N ARG A 273 2.97 -18.17 -15.40
CA ARG A 273 3.94 -17.57 -16.32
C ARG A 273 3.23 -16.78 -17.42
N LYS A 274 2.19 -17.36 -18.02
CA LYS A 274 1.37 -16.66 -19.02
C LYS A 274 0.74 -15.38 -18.45
N TRP A 275 0.28 -15.43 -17.20
CA TRP A 275 -0.26 -14.25 -16.50
C TRP A 275 0.81 -13.17 -16.29
N LEU A 276 2.03 -13.53 -15.85
CA LEU A 276 3.14 -12.58 -15.70
C LEU A 276 3.50 -11.89 -17.04
N GLU A 277 3.53 -12.65 -18.14
CA GLU A 277 3.88 -12.13 -19.47
C GLU A 277 2.80 -11.22 -20.07
N SER A 278 1.53 -11.41 -19.67
CA SER A 278 0.38 -10.76 -20.28
C SER A 278 -0.28 -9.67 -19.43
N THR A 279 0.21 -9.43 -18.22
CA THR A 279 -0.42 -8.51 -17.26
C THR A 279 0.57 -7.47 -16.78
N SER A 280 0.18 -6.18 -16.83
CA SER A 280 1.00 -5.10 -16.30
C SER A 280 1.27 -5.29 -14.81
N ILE A 281 2.42 -4.83 -14.31
CA ILE A 281 2.75 -4.98 -12.89
C ILE A 281 1.88 -4.08 -12.00
N LEU A 282 1.63 -2.85 -12.43
CA LEU A 282 1.04 -1.81 -11.60
C LEU A 282 -0.15 -1.15 -12.29
N ILE A 283 0.06 -0.55 -13.46
CA ILE A 283 -0.95 0.24 -14.17
C ILE A 283 -1.97 -0.70 -14.84
N PRO A 284 -3.27 -0.67 -14.48
CA PRO A 284 -4.28 -1.50 -15.11
C PRO A 284 -4.39 -1.23 -16.61
N MET A 285 -4.18 -2.26 -17.43
CA MET A 285 -4.32 -2.16 -18.88
C MET A 285 -4.70 -3.49 -19.52
N PRO A 286 -5.33 -3.47 -20.71
CA PRO A 286 -5.70 -4.70 -21.40
C PRO A 286 -4.50 -5.60 -21.73
N PRO A 287 -4.62 -6.93 -21.57
CA PRO A 287 -3.52 -7.87 -21.87
C PRO A 287 -2.98 -7.83 -23.29
N SER A 288 -3.80 -7.42 -24.26
CA SER A 288 -3.38 -7.24 -25.66
C SER A 288 -2.40 -6.09 -25.79
N VAL A 289 -2.67 -4.97 -25.10
CA VAL A 289 -1.80 -3.78 -25.08
C VAL A 289 -0.49 -4.12 -24.39
N TRP A 290 -0.53 -4.70 -23.18
CA TRP A 290 0.69 -5.04 -22.46
C TRP A 290 1.57 -6.02 -23.26
N ARG A 291 0.99 -7.04 -23.91
CA ARG A 291 1.77 -7.98 -24.73
C ARG A 291 2.47 -7.31 -25.90
N ALA A 292 1.85 -6.32 -26.53
CA ALA A 292 2.41 -5.59 -27.66
C ALA A 292 3.54 -4.63 -27.28
N LEU A 293 3.65 -4.23 -26.01
CA LEU A 293 4.67 -3.27 -25.59
C LEU A 293 6.09 -3.87 -25.65
N PRO A 294 7.09 -3.12 -26.17
CA PRO A 294 8.49 -3.50 -26.10
C PRO A 294 8.96 -3.71 -24.65
N THR A 295 9.89 -4.64 -24.45
CA THR A 295 10.47 -4.93 -23.13
C THR A 295 11.06 -3.68 -22.47
N ILE A 296 11.63 -2.75 -23.23
CA ILE A 296 12.16 -1.51 -22.68
C ILE A 296 11.06 -0.65 -22.04
N VAL A 297 9.88 -0.56 -22.67
CA VAL A 297 8.73 0.20 -22.15
C VAL A 297 8.16 -0.46 -20.91
N LYS A 298 8.06 -1.79 -20.91
CA LYS A 298 7.63 -2.56 -19.72
C LYS A 298 8.56 -2.33 -18.53
N ARG A 299 9.87 -2.33 -18.77
CA ARG A 299 10.90 -2.15 -17.73
C ARG A 299 11.08 -0.72 -17.24
N THR A 300 10.66 0.29 -18.02
CA THR A 300 10.76 1.70 -17.63
C THR A 300 9.42 2.23 -17.14
N VAL A 301 8.50 2.54 -18.07
CA VAL A 301 7.19 3.13 -17.79
C VAL A 301 6.28 2.14 -17.06
N GLY A 302 6.38 0.86 -17.43
CA GLY A 302 5.59 -0.20 -16.82
C GLY A 302 6.10 -0.67 -15.46
N CYS A 303 7.20 -0.12 -14.93
CA CYS A 303 7.82 -0.50 -13.65
C CYS A 303 8.16 -2.00 -13.51
N GLU A 304 8.27 -2.76 -14.61
CA GLU A 304 8.64 -4.17 -14.57
C GLU A 304 10.17 -4.35 -14.48
N TRP A 305 10.77 -3.86 -13.40
CA TRP A 305 12.22 -3.93 -13.24
C TRP A 305 12.72 -5.38 -13.14
N PRO A 306 13.97 -5.66 -13.54
CA PRO A 306 14.55 -7.01 -13.50
C PRO A 306 14.46 -7.70 -12.13
N MET A 307 14.45 -6.91 -11.04
CA MET A 307 14.30 -7.42 -9.67
C MET A 307 12.99 -8.18 -9.42
N TYR A 308 11.92 -7.89 -10.18
CA TYR A 308 10.63 -8.57 -10.06
C TYR A 308 10.54 -9.81 -10.96
N VAL A 309 11.33 -9.86 -12.02
CA VAL A 309 11.26 -10.95 -13.01
C VAL A 309 11.87 -12.21 -12.43
N PHE A 310 11.11 -13.30 -12.49
CA PHE A 310 11.60 -14.65 -12.18
C PHE A 310 11.99 -15.37 -13.48
N GLU A 311 13.26 -15.72 -13.57
CA GLU A 311 13.82 -16.55 -14.63
C GLU A 311 14.25 -17.90 -14.04
N PRO A 312 13.60 -19.03 -14.39
CA PRO A 312 13.90 -20.34 -13.82
C PRO A 312 15.40 -20.67 -13.84
N GLY A 313 16.07 -20.51 -14.99
CA GLY A 313 17.48 -20.86 -15.13
C GLY A 313 18.47 -20.01 -14.31
N LYS A 314 18.05 -18.86 -13.76
CA LYS A 314 18.88 -18.03 -12.88
C LYS A 314 18.50 -18.13 -11.41
N HIS A 315 17.26 -18.45 -11.11
CA HIS A 315 16.68 -18.27 -9.77
C HIS A 315 16.18 -19.57 -9.12
N ALA A 316 16.17 -20.69 -9.85
CA ALA A 316 15.82 -22.01 -9.35
C ALA A 316 16.69 -23.10 -9.99
N ASP A 317 16.97 -24.17 -9.26
CA ASP A 317 17.55 -25.38 -9.86
C ASP A 317 16.44 -26.22 -10.47
N ALA A 318 16.17 -25.97 -11.76
CA ALA A 318 15.10 -26.63 -12.49
C ALA A 318 15.27 -28.17 -12.49
N LYS A 319 16.51 -28.67 -12.47
CA LYS A 319 16.80 -30.10 -12.48
C LYS A 319 16.51 -30.72 -11.12
N ALA A 320 16.95 -30.07 -10.03
CA ALA A 320 16.63 -30.52 -8.68
C ALA A 320 15.12 -30.52 -8.40
N VAL A 321 14.39 -29.50 -8.89
CA VAL A 321 12.92 -29.46 -8.80
C VAL A 321 12.31 -30.63 -9.57
N GLU A 322 12.75 -30.89 -10.79
CA GLU A 322 12.21 -31.99 -11.60
C GLU A 322 12.50 -33.37 -11.00
N ASP A 323 13.72 -33.57 -10.46
CA ASP A 323 14.12 -34.80 -9.79
C ASP A 323 13.33 -35.04 -8.50
N SER A 324 13.10 -34.00 -7.69
CA SER A 324 12.23 -34.06 -6.51
C SER A 324 10.79 -34.46 -6.89
N ARG A 325 10.23 -33.86 -7.95
CA ARG A 325 8.87 -34.18 -8.42
C ARG A 325 8.75 -35.56 -9.08
N ARG A 326 9.85 -36.13 -9.57
CA ARG A 326 9.91 -37.53 -10.03
C ARG A 326 9.89 -38.49 -8.84
N ARG A 327 10.62 -38.18 -7.77
CA ARG A 327 10.63 -38.97 -6.52
C ARG A 327 9.25 -38.98 -5.85
N GLU A 328 8.63 -37.81 -5.66
CA GLU A 328 7.28 -37.71 -5.08
C GLU A 328 6.23 -38.50 -5.88
N ARG A 329 6.32 -38.49 -7.22
CA ARG A 329 5.43 -39.29 -8.07
C ARG A 329 5.69 -40.79 -7.96
N ALA A 330 6.94 -41.20 -7.78
CA ALA A 330 7.29 -42.60 -7.57
C ALA A 330 6.81 -43.11 -6.21
N GLU A 331 6.96 -42.30 -5.15
CA GLU A 331 6.52 -42.61 -3.78
C GLU A 331 4.99 -42.66 -3.68
N GLY A 332 4.28 -41.66 -4.21
CA GLY A 332 2.80 -41.65 -4.22
C GLY A 332 2.19 -42.77 -5.07
N SER A 333 2.93 -43.29 -6.06
CA SER A 333 2.50 -44.46 -6.86
C SER A 333 2.77 -45.78 -6.14
N GLN A 334 3.70 -45.83 -5.18
CA GLN A 334 3.93 -47.00 -4.32
C GLN A 334 2.88 -47.07 -3.20
N ASP A 335 2.55 -45.96 -2.54
CA ASP A 335 1.51 -45.93 -1.50
C ASP A 335 0.12 -46.29 -2.03
N GLY A 336 -0.18 -45.93 -3.28
CA GLY A 336 -1.42 -46.34 -3.98
C GLY A 336 -1.45 -47.83 -4.37
N LEU A 337 -0.30 -48.49 -4.41
CA LEU A 337 -0.20 -49.93 -4.73
C LEU A 337 -0.32 -50.82 -3.48
N PHE A 338 -0.03 -50.28 -2.28
CA PHE A 338 -0.14 -50.99 -1.00
C PHE A 338 -1.48 -50.73 -0.28
N SER A 339 -2.34 -49.88 -0.83
CA SER A 339 -3.66 -49.52 -0.26
C SER A 339 -4.86 -50.07 -1.06
N ALA A 340 -4.60 -50.89 -2.08
CA ALA A 340 -5.58 -51.70 -2.80
C ALA A 340 -5.40 -53.18 -2.42
#